data_AF-A0AAW1Y3J7-F1
#
_entry.id   AF-A0AAW1Y3J7-F1
#
_cell.length_a   1.000
_cell.length_b   1.000
_cell.length_c   1.000
_cell.angle_alpha   90.00
_cell.angle_beta   90.00
_cell.angle_gamma   90.00
#
_symmetry.space_group_name_H-M   'P 1'
#
loop_
_entity.id
_entity.type
_entity.pdbx_description
1 polymer ?
#
loop_
_entity_poly.entity_id
_entity_poly.type
_entity_poly.pdbx_seq_one_letter_code
_entity_poly.pdbx_strand_id
1 'polypeptide(L)'
;MIAEFHLPSPLVPVREHHFIRYCRQYYEDLWVVVDADLNGVFQHPTIKSYRRPSSCLIQALPYGYSKVTWVENAEVDDEDFH
;
A
#
# COMPACT_ATOMS: atom_id res chain seq x y z
N MET A 1 9.37 5.86 3.80
CA MET A 1 8.85 6.50 2.56
C MET A 1 7.56 7.22 2.88
N ILE A 2 7.22 8.20 2.06
CA ILE A 2 5.95 8.95 2.11
C ILE A 2 5.29 8.78 0.75
N ALA A 3 4.00 8.47 0.71
CA ALA A 3 3.24 8.42 -0.54
C ALA A 3 1.78 8.84 -0.34
N GLU A 4 1.20 9.40 -1.39
CA GLU A 4 -0.22 9.74 -1.47
C GLU A 4 -0.99 8.62 -2.19
N PHE A 5 -2.06 8.15 -1.57
CA PHE A 5 -2.94 7.13 -2.14
C PHE A 5 -4.23 7.75 -2.64
N HIS A 6 -4.53 7.47 -3.92
CA HIS A 6 -5.73 7.92 -4.61
C HIS A 6 -6.64 6.73 -4.88
N LEU A 7 -7.89 6.83 -4.45
CA LEU A 7 -8.95 5.94 -4.93
C LEU A 7 -9.61 6.56 -6.17
N PRO A 8 -10.13 5.75 -7.10
CA PRO A 8 -10.84 6.23 -8.29
C PRO A 8 -12.25 6.72 -7.95
N SER A 9 -12.39 7.48 -6.86
CA SER A 9 -13.63 8.09 -6.41
C SER A 9 -13.32 9.49 -5.89
N PRO A 10 -14.01 10.54 -6.39
CA PRO A 10 -13.83 11.90 -5.89
C PRO A 10 -14.40 12.09 -4.47
N LEU A 11 -15.21 11.13 -4.00
CA LEU A 11 -15.81 11.17 -2.66
C LEU A 11 -14.82 10.77 -1.57
N VAL A 12 -13.69 10.16 -1.94
CA VAL A 12 -12.68 9.75 -0.97
C VAL A 12 -11.48 10.69 -1.08
N PRO A 13 -11.13 11.44 -0.02
CA PRO A 13 -9.99 12.34 -0.06
C PRO A 13 -8.68 11.56 -0.23
N VAL A 14 -7.69 12.24 -0.80
CA VAL A 14 -6.31 11.74 -0.91
C VAL A 14 -5.73 11.58 0.49
N ARG A 15 -4.98 10.49 0.71
CA ARG A 15 -4.37 10.19 2.01
C ARG A 15 -2.87 10.04 1.88
N GLU A 16 -2.14 10.76 2.71
CA GLU A 16 -0.69 10.59 2.87
C GLU A 16 -0.41 9.44 3.85
N HIS A 17 0.47 8.53 3.44
CA HIS A 17 0.88 7.39 4.27
C HIS A 17 2.40 7.35 4.42
N HIS A 18 2.83 7.11 5.65
CA HIS A 18 4.22 6.83 5.98
C HIS A 18 4.40 5.33 6.17
N PHE A 19 5.30 4.73 5.41
CA PHE A 19 5.54 3.29 5.49
C PHE A 19 7.02 2.95 5.29
N ILE A 20 7.40 1.79 5.82
CA ILE A 20 8.64 1.11 5.47
C ILE A 20 8.36 0.12 4.34
N ARG A 21 9.32 -0.02 3.42
CA ARG A 21 9.24 -1.01 2.33
C ARG A 21 10.38 -1.97 2.44
N TYR A 22 10.05 -3.25 2.32
CA TYR A 22 11.00 -4.32 2.17
C TYR A 22 10.84 -4.95 0.79
N CYS A 23 11.95 -5.08 0.06
CA CYS A 23 11.98 -5.71 -1.27
C CYS A 23 12.87 -6.94 -1.20
N ARG A 24 12.38 -8.07 -1.72
CA ARG A 24 13.14 -9.32 -1.79
C ARG A 24 12.80 -10.10 -3.05
N GLN A 25 13.82 -10.60 -3.71
CA GLN A 25 13.65 -11.64 -4.73
C GLN A 25 13.31 -12.96 -4.02
N TYR A 26 12.10 -13.45 -4.23
CA TYR A 26 11.62 -14.69 -3.61
C TYR A 26 11.93 -15.91 -4.47
N TYR A 27 11.81 -15.75 -5.79
CA TYR A 27 12.28 -16.68 -6.82
C TYR A 27 13.02 -15.91 -7.91
N GLU A 28 13.73 -16.62 -8.80
CA GLU A 28 14.50 -15.99 -9.88
C GLU A 28 13.65 -15.03 -10.73
N ASP A 29 12.38 -15.36 -10.95
CA ASP A 29 11.42 -14.57 -11.73
C ASP A 29 10.44 -13.75 -10.88
N LEU A 30 10.55 -13.74 -9.55
CA LEU A 30 9.55 -13.12 -8.67
C LEU A 30 10.18 -12.21 -7.61
N TRP A 31 9.82 -10.93 -7.67
CA TRP A 31 10.10 -9.96 -6.63
C TRP A 31 8.86 -9.70 -5.79
N VAL A 32 9.05 -9.70 -4.48
CA VAL A 32 8.02 -9.36 -3.50
C VAL A 32 8.42 -8.05 -2.85
N VAL A 33 7.49 -7.09 -2.88
CA VAL A 33 7.60 -5.80 -2.24
C VAL A 33 6.52 -5.72 -1.18
N VAL A 34 6.89 -5.46 0.07
CA VAL A 34 5.94 -5.32 1.18
C VAL A 34 6.08 -3.95 1.79
N ASP A 35 4.95 -3.25 1.90
CA ASP A 35 4.80 -1.98 2.58
C ASP A 35 4.12 -2.20 3.93
N ALA A 36 4.77 -1.80 5.01
CA ALA A 36 4.18 -1.78 6.34
C ALA A 36 4.02 -0.33 6.82
N ASP A 37 2.78 0.05 7.09
CA ASP A 37 2.41 1.39 7.54
C ASP A 37 2.96 1.66 8.95
N LEU A 38 3.39 2.90 9.19
CA LEU A 38 4.01 3.34 10.45
C LEU A 38 3.02 4.03 11.39
N ASN A 39 1.80 4.34 10.94
CA ASN A 39 0.79 5.02 11.75
C ASN A 39 0.31 4.15 12.92
N GLY A 40 0.45 2.82 12.84
CA GLY A 40 0.21 1.92 13.98
C GLY A 40 1.30 1.96 15.05
N VAL A 41 2.51 2.43 14.70
CA VAL A 41 3.67 2.56 15.61
C VAL A 41 3.67 3.95 16.27
N PHE A 42 3.37 4.97 15.49
CA PHE A 42 3.17 6.33 15.97
C PHE A 42 1.67 6.56 16.13
N GLN A 43 1.11 6.18 17.29
CA GLN A 43 -0.31 6.39 17.61
C GLN A 43 -0.68 7.87 17.45
N HIS A 44 -1.11 8.25 16.25
CA HIS A 44 -1.60 9.59 15.97
C HIS A 44 -3.10 9.58 16.22
N PRO A 45 -3.59 10.33 17.23
CA PRO A 45 -4.99 10.32 17.63
C PRO A 45 -5.95 10.89 16.56
N THR A 46 -5.42 11.39 15.45
CA THR A 46 -6.18 12.01 14.34
C THR A 46 -6.28 11.14 13.09
N ILE A 47 -5.69 9.94 13.07
CA ILE A 47 -5.69 9.10 11.87
C ILE A 47 -6.95 8.22 11.83
N LYS A 48 -7.89 8.60 10.95
CA LYS A 48 -9.16 7.88 10.69
C LYS A 48 -9.05 6.80 9.60
N SER A 49 -7.84 6.41 9.22
CA SER A 49 -7.62 5.39 8.20
C SER A 49 -6.38 4.56 8.52
N TYR A 50 -6.55 3.24 8.60
CA TYR A 50 -5.48 2.32 8.94
C TYR A 50 -5.14 1.49 7.71
N ARG A 51 -3.91 1.64 7.22
CA ARG A 51 -3.39 0.78 6.17
C ARG A 51 -2.70 -0.42 6.81
N ARG A 52 -3.21 -1.61 6.53
CA ARG A 52 -2.54 -2.87 6.90
C ARG A 52 -1.40 -3.15 5.93
N PRO A 53 -0.50 -4.10 6.26
CA PRO A 53 0.57 -4.49 5.36
C PRO A 53 0.02 -4.74 3.94
N SER A 54 0.53 -3.97 3.00
CA SER A 54 0.15 -4.00 1.59
C SER A 54 1.37 -4.44 0.78
N SER A 55 1.17 -4.97 -0.42
CA SER A 55 2.29 -5.54 -1.17
C SER A 55 2.12 -5.46 -2.68
N CYS A 56 3.23 -5.61 -3.38
CA CYS A 56 3.20 -5.90 -4.80
C CYS A 56 4.12 -7.08 -5.15
N LEU A 57 3.63 -7.89 -6.09
CA LEU A 57 4.35 -8.99 -6.70
C LEU A 57 4.74 -8.55 -8.10
N ILE A 58 6.02 -8.59 -8.41
CA ILE A 58 6.55 -8.27 -9.73
C ILE A 58 7.13 -9.56 -10.29
N GLN A 59 6.38 -10.19 -11.19
CA GLN A 59 6.79 -11.41 -11.86
C GLN A 59 7.36 -11.08 -13.25
N ALA A 60 8.60 -11.47 -13.51
CA ALA A 60 9.21 -11.39 -14.83
C ALA A 60 8.51 -12.36 -15.79
N LEU A 61 8.22 -11.88 -17.00
CA LEU A 61 7.67 -12.67 -18.09
C LEU A 61 8.65 -12.69 -19.27
N PRO A 62 8.50 -13.65 -20.21
CA PRO A 62 9.29 -13.65 -21.44
C PRO A 62 9.21 -12.33 -22.21
N TYR A 63 10.20 -12.06 -23.06
CA TYR A 63 10.30 -10.84 -23.89
C TYR A 63 10.42 -9.53 -23.09
N GLY A 64 10.87 -9.60 -21.83
CA GLY A 64 11.10 -8.42 -21.00
C GLY A 64 9.83 -7.81 -20.41
N TYR A 65 8.69 -8.48 -20.55
CA TYR A 65 7.45 -8.06 -19.88
C TYR A 65 7.49 -8.36 -18.39
N SER A 66 6.59 -7.74 -17.63
CA SER A 66 6.39 -8.05 -16.22
C SER A 66 4.91 -8.02 -15.87
N LYS A 67 4.47 -8.99 -15.08
CA LYS A 67 3.15 -8.98 -14.46
C LYS A 67 3.28 -8.38 -13.07
N VAL A 68 2.66 -7.23 -12.87
CA VAL A 68 2.60 -6.58 -11.56
C VAL A 68 1.24 -6.85 -10.93
N THR A 69 1.23 -7.49 -9.75
CA THR A 69 0.01 -7.72 -8.97
C THR A 69 0.10 -6.90 -7.69
N TRP A 70 -0.80 -5.93 -7.53
CA TRP A 70 -0.87 -5.09 -6.33
C TRP A 70 -1.95 -5.62 -5.38
N VAL A 71 -1.64 -5.74 -4.10
CA VAL A 71 -2.57 -6.11 -3.04
C VAL A 71 -2.57 -4.99 -2.01
N GLU A 72 -3.69 -4.30 -1.93
CA GLU A 72 -3.91 -3.19 -1.00
C GLU A 72 -4.87 -3.62 0.10
N ASN A 73 -4.49 -3.36 1.35
CA ASN A 73 -5.33 -3.63 2.52
C ASN A 73 -5.44 -2.35 3.35
N ALA A 74 -6.55 -1.64 3.19
CA ALA A 74 -6.82 -0.40 3.90
C ALA A 74 -8.21 -0.45 4.54
N GLU A 75 -8.28 0.00 5.79
CA GLU A 75 -9.52 0.28 6.51
C GLU A 75 -9.71 1.79 6.58
N VAL A 76 -10.92 2.23 6.27
CA VAL A 76 -11.33 3.63 6.34
C VAL A 76 -12.45 3.70 7.36
N ASP A 77 -12.32 4.62 8.31
CA ASP A 77 -13.40 4.94 9.22
C ASP A 77 -14.33 5.95 8.53
N ASP A 78 -15.58 5.55 8.28
CA ASP A 78 -16.57 6.33 7.53
C ASP A 78 -17.38 7.30 8.42
N GLU A 79 -16.95 7.54 9.66
CA GLU A 79 -17.68 8.39 10.63
C GLU A 79 -17.89 9.86 10.20
N ASP A 80 -17.22 10.31 9.13
CA ASP A 80 -17.39 11.66 8.57
C ASP A 80 -18.41 11.76 7.42
N PHE A 81 -19.02 10.65 6.99
CA PHE A 81 -20.09 10.66 5.98
C PHE A 81 -21.49 10.63 6.65
N HIS A 82 -21.90 11.77 7.19
CA HIS A 82 -23.28 12.03 7.62
C HIS A 82 -23.80 13.37 7.08
#